data_AF-A0A2D7TA30-F1
#
_entry.id   AF-A0A2D7TA30-F1
#
_cell.length_a   1.000
_cell.length_b   1.000
_cell.length_c   1.000
_cell.angle_alpha   90.00
_cell.angle_beta   90.00
_cell.angle_gamma   90.00
#
_symmetry.space_group_name_H-M   'P 1'
#
loop_
_entity.id
_entity.type
_entity.pdbx_description
1 polymer ?
#
loop_
_entity_poly.entity_id
_entity_poly.type
_entity_poly.pdbx_seq_one_letter_code
_entity_poly.pdbx_strand_id
1 'polypeptide(L)'
;MAVRSSAQSRNLARKQRDRWKAKRIFSIRAPRNPWNYKKIGETFGESEQYVEGRIFQTTQQEFDGDFTKMHVKLNFRIVEV
;
A
#
# COMPACT_ATOMS: atom_id res chain seq x y z
N MET A 1 30.96 16.10 -15.85
CA MET A 1 31.39 14.69 -16.07
C MET A 1 30.17 13.78 -16.12
N ALA A 2 29.79 13.27 -17.28
CA ALA A 2 28.73 12.26 -17.39
C ALA A 2 29.33 10.90 -17.04
N VAL A 3 29.02 10.36 -15.86
CA VAL A 3 29.45 9.02 -15.47
C VAL A 3 28.81 8.03 -16.45
N ARG A 4 29.64 7.38 -17.29
CA ARG A 4 29.17 6.38 -18.26
C ARG A 4 28.62 5.19 -17.49
N SER A 5 27.30 5.13 -17.34
CA SER A 5 26.59 3.97 -16.79
C SER A 5 26.99 2.71 -17.56
N SER A 6 27.66 1.79 -16.87
CA SER A 6 28.10 0.51 -17.46
C SER A 6 26.91 -0.28 -18.02
N ALA A 7 27.16 -1.14 -19.00
CA ALA A 7 26.09 -1.98 -19.58
C ALA A 7 25.41 -2.85 -18.50
N GLN A 8 26.17 -3.26 -17.49
CA GLN A 8 25.70 -4.02 -16.34
C GLN A 8 24.71 -3.21 -15.49
N SER A 9 24.99 -1.94 -15.18
CA SER A 9 24.06 -1.10 -14.40
C SER A 9 22.76 -0.82 -15.15
N ARG A 10 22.82 -0.68 -16.48
CA ARG A 10 21.61 -0.55 -17.33
C ARG A 10 20.74 -1.81 -17.33
N ASN A 11 21.36 -2.99 -17.32
CA ASN A 11 20.62 -4.25 -17.27
C ASN A 11 20.01 -4.53 -15.89
N LEU A 12 20.71 -4.19 -14.80
CA LEU A 12 20.16 -4.25 -13.45
C LEU A 12 18.97 -3.30 -13.25
N ALA A 13 19.09 -2.07 -13.76
CA ALA A 13 17.99 -1.10 -13.70
C ALA A 13 16.74 -1.55 -14.49
N ARG A 14 16.92 -2.26 -15.61
CA ARG A 14 15.82 -2.87 -16.37
C ARG A 14 15.13 -3.97 -15.55
N LYS A 15 15.90 -4.93 -15.00
CA LYS A 15 15.37 -5.97 -14.12
C LYS A 15 14.62 -5.40 -12.90
N GLN A 16 15.06 -4.25 -12.37
CA GLN A 16 14.36 -3.56 -11.28
C GLN A 16 13.07 -2.88 -11.74
N ARG A 17 13.05 -2.21 -12.91
CA ARG A 17 11.82 -1.68 -13.50
C ARG A 17 10.78 -2.76 -13.75
N ASP A 18 11.20 -3.94 -14.17
CA ASP A 18 10.29 -5.07 -14.40
C ASP A 18 9.59 -5.49 -13.10
N ARG A 19 10.32 -5.50 -11.97
CA ARG A 19 9.73 -5.75 -10.63
C ARG A 19 8.75 -4.65 -10.18
N TRP A 20 8.94 -3.40 -10.60
CA TRP A 20 7.98 -2.34 -10.29
C TRP A 20 6.73 -2.46 -11.16
N LYS A 21 6.89 -2.74 -12.46
CA LYS A 21 5.78 -2.95 -13.40
C LYS A 21 4.92 -4.16 -13.05
N ALA A 22 5.51 -5.18 -12.42
CA ALA A 22 4.78 -6.37 -11.97
C ALA A 22 3.81 -6.07 -10.81
N LYS A 23 3.96 -4.95 -10.10
CA LYS A 23 3.10 -4.62 -8.96
C LYS A 23 1.75 -4.10 -9.43
N ARG A 24 0.71 -4.58 -8.75
CA ARG A 24 -0.67 -4.13 -8.91
C ARG A 24 -1.06 -3.27 -7.71
N ILE A 25 -1.95 -2.31 -7.95
CA ILE A 25 -2.52 -1.45 -6.91
C ILE A 25 -3.80 -2.12 -6.41
N PHE A 26 -3.86 -2.34 -5.09
CA PHE A 26 -5.00 -2.92 -4.39
C PHE A 26 -5.68 -1.83 -3.55
N SER A 27 -7.02 -1.86 -3.51
CA SER A 27 -7.81 -0.95 -2.67
C SER A 27 -8.11 -1.62 -1.33
N ILE A 28 -7.67 -1.00 -0.23
CA ILE A 28 -7.95 -1.47 1.13
C ILE A 28 -9.31 -0.95 1.55
N ARG A 29 -10.19 -1.87 1.97
CA ARG A 29 -11.54 -1.56 2.45
C ARG A 29 -11.67 -1.88 3.94
N ALA A 30 -12.48 -1.08 4.63
CA ALA A 30 -12.85 -1.30 6.01
C ALA A 30 -13.67 -2.59 6.19
N PRO A 31 -13.78 -3.12 7.41
CA PRO A 31 -14.72 -4.18 7.73
C PRO A 31 -16.17 -3.83 7.37
N ARG A 32 -17.00 -4.86 7.16
CA ARG A 32 -18.43 -4.70 6.82
C ARG A 32 -19.19 -3.92 7.88
N ASN A 33 -19.04 -4.27 9.15
CA ASN A 33 -19.69 -3.57 10.25
C ASN A 33 -18.62 -2.95 11.14
N PRO A 34 -18.72 -1.67 11.52
CA PRO A 34 -19.77 -0.69 11.22
C PRO A 34 -19.60 0.14 9.92
N TRP A 35 -18.52 -0.04 9.13
CA TRP A 35 -18.13 0.91 8.07
C TRP A 35 -18.45 0.51 6.62
N ASN A 36 -19.24 -0.55 6.41
CA ASN A 36 -19.77 -0.97 5.10
C ASN A 36 -18.74 -0.99 3.95
N TYR A 37 -17.55 -1.57 4.19
CA TYR A 37 -16.48 -1.65 3.18
C TYR A 37 -16.01 -0.31 2.61
N LYS A 38 -16.09 0.75 3.40
CA LYS A 38 -15.51 2.06 3.07
C LYS A 38 -14.05 1.92 2.65
N LYS A 39 -13.68 2.54 1.52
CA LYS A 39 -12.30 2.56 1.03
C LYS A 39 -11.45 3.43 1.97
N ILE A 40 -10.41 2.85 2.56
CA ILE A 40 -9.52 3.54 3.52
C ILE A 40 -8.23 4.00 2.83
N GLY A 41 -7.73 3.20 1.89
CA GLY A 41 -6.46 3.49 1.25
C GLY A 41 -6.15 2.52 0.12
N GLU A 42 -4.90 2.57 -0.33
CA GLU A 42 -4.39 1.73 -1.41
C GLU A 42 -3.03 1.15 -1.01
N THR A 43 -2.72 -0.03 -1.50
CA THR A 43 -1.41 -0.67 -1.29
C THR A 43 -0.94 -1.34 -2.57
N PHE A 44 0.37 -1.40 -2.76
CA PHE A 44 0.98 -2.05 -3.91
C PHE A 44 1.47 -3.45 -3.52
N GLY A 45 1.14 -4.45 -4.33
CA GLY A 45 1.54 -5.84 -4.14
C GLY A 45 1.91 -6.48 -5.48
N GLU A 46 2.84 -7.42 -5.48
CA GLU A 46 3.14 -8.21 -6.68
C GLU A 46 2.09 -9.31 -6.87
N SER A 47 1.64 -9.94 -5.78
CA SER A 47 0.54 -10.88 -5.72
C SER A 47 -0.26 -10.70 -4.43
N GLU A 48 -1.43 -11.34 -4.36
CA GLU A 48 -2.38 -11.24 -3.23
C GLU A 48 -1.77 -11.75 -1.92
N GLN A 49 -0.97 -12.83 -1.98
CA GLN A 49 -0.30 -13.43 -0.82
C GLN A 49 0.69 -12.47 -0.14
N TYR A 50 1.27 -11.53 -0.89
CA TYR A 50 2.18 -10.52 -0.33
C TYR A 50 1.45 -9.34 0.32
N VAL A 51 0.14 -9.21 0.09
CA VAL A 51 -0.71 -8.14 0.62
C VAL A 51 -1.43 -8.60 1.89
N GLU A 52 -1.81 -9.88 1.95
CA GLU A 52 -2.38 -10.50 3.13
C GLU A 52 -1.47 -10.34 4.36
N GLY A 53 -2.06 -10.05 5.53
CA GLY A 53 -1.35 -9.88 6.79
C GLY A 53 -0.70 -8.50 7.01
N ARG A 54 -0.66 -7.61 6.01
CA ARG A 54 -0.18 -6.24 6.20
C ARG A 54 -1.07 -5.47 7.19
N ILE A 55 -0.44 -4.59 7.96
CA ILE A 55 -1.12 -3.68 8.86
C ILE A 55 -1.14 -2.30 8.23
N PHE A 56 -2.35 -1.79 7.98
CA PHE A 56 -2.58 -0.42 7.54
C PHE A 56 -2.95 0.43 8.75
N GLN A 57 -2.18 1.48 9.00
CA GLN A 57 -2.41 2.42 10.08
C GLN A 57 -2.93 3.74 9.51
N THR A 58 -4.00 4.26 10.10
CA THR A 58 -4.55 5.59 9.79
C THR A 58 -5.03 6.27 11.09
N THR A 59 -5.34 7.55 11.03
CA THR A 59 -5.93 8.27 12.16
C THR A 59 -7.45 8.26 12.07
N GLN A 60 -8.13 8.41 13.21
CA GLN A 60 -9.60 8.52 13.24
C GLN A 60 -10.12 9.73 12.44
N GLN A 61 -9.32 10.80 12.36
CA GLN A 61 -9.65 12.00 11.60
C GLN A 61 -9.64 11.76 10.09
N GLU A 62 -8.61 11.08 9.57
CA GLU A 62 -8.57 10.69 8.15
C GLU A 62 -9.69 9.70 7.81
N PHE A 63 -10.06 8.86 8.77
CA PHE A 63 -11.05 7.83 8.56
C PHE A 63 -12.48 8.38 8.56
N ASP A 64 -12.94 9.03 9.63
CA ASP A 64 -14.34 9.48 9.78
C ASP A 64 -14.52 11.00 9.73
N GLY A 65 -13.43 11.78 9.63
CA GLY A 65 -13.50 13.25 9.58
C GLY A 65 -13.65 13.92 10.96
N ASP A 66 -13.61 13.15 12.05
CA ASP A 66 -13.72 13.68 13.41
C ASP A 66 -12.37 14.22 13.91
N PHE A 67 -12.23 15.55 13.94
CA PHE A 67 -11.03 16.24 14.39
C PHE A 67 -10.82 16.18 15.92
N THR A 68 -11.85 15.84 16.71
CA THR A 68 -11.68 15.73 18.16
C THR A 68 -10.81 14.53 18.55
N LYS A 69 -10.75 13.52 17.68
CA LYS A 69 -10.05 12.25 17.91
C LYS A 69 -8.81 12.07 17.02
N MET A 70 -8.16 13.17 16.60
CA MET A 70 -6.94 13.11 15.77
C MET A 70 -5.80 12.26 16.35
N HIS A 71 -5.71 12.17 17.68
CA HIS A 71 -4.69 11.39 18.37
C HIS A 71 -4.96 9.88 18.36
N VAL A 72 -6.17 9.45 17.98
CA VAL A 72 -6.56 8.04 17.94
C VAL A 72 -6.04 7.42 16.65
N LYS A 73 -5.21 6.38 16.80
CA LYS A 73 -4.66 5.59 15.69
C LYS A 73 -5.46 4.30 15.55
N LEU A 74 -5.85 4.00 14.31
CA LEU A 74 -6.54 2.77 13.92
C LEU A 74 -5.57 1.88 13.16
N ASN A 75 -5.54 0.59 13.53
CA ASN A 75 -4.73 -0.42 12.87
C ASN A 75 -5.64 -1.49 12.26
N PHE A 76 -5.60 -1.62 10.94
CA PHE A 76 -6.35 -2.62 10.19
C PHE A 76 -5.40 -3.68 9.66
N ARG A 77 -5.69 -4.96 9.93
CA ARG A 77 -4.99 -6.08 9.30
C ARG A 77 -5.77 -6.56 8.09
N ILE A 78 -5.09 -6.74 6.97
CA ILE A 78 -5.67 -7.36 5.77
C ILE A 78 -5.78 -8.88 6.03
N VAL A 79 -7.01 -9.39 6.02
CA VAL A 79 -7.30 -10.82 6.24
C VAL A 79 -7.67 -11.52 4.93
N GLU A 80 -8.26 -10.77 3.99
CA GLU A 80 -8.73 -11.28 2.70
C GLU A 80 -8.48 -10.20 1.65
N VAL A 81 -8.22 -10.61 0.39
CA VAL A 81 -7.88 -9.74 -0.74
C VAL A 81 -8.93 -9.84 -1.84
#